data_AF-A0A7Y5BSH3-F1
#
_entry.id   AF-A0A7Y5BSH3-F1
#
_cell.length_a   1.000
_cell.length_b   1.000
_cell.length_c   1.000
_cell.angle_alpha   90.00
_cell.angle_beta   90.00
_cell.angle_gamma   90.00
#
_symmetry.space_group_name_H-M   'P 1'
#
loop_
_entity.id
_entity.type
_entity.pdbx_description
1 polymer ?
#
loop_
_entity_poly.entity_id
_entity_poly.type
_entity_poly.pdbx_seq_one_letter_code
_entity_poly.pdbx_strand_id
1 'polypeptide(L)'
;MESCTFHPDHVAIEHCEVCHRPLCDLCLWYADDGRRLCASHARAYASTGGEVHPPETYDEALQPREITDPTLPPPRDQAPYRGNSTDLYAALAVVIGATSLASCMGFAYCLPVLSGILGLVAVMNAKNALDPQRTRTFGAIGIGIGLLALIPILLFFSYFFIMVLFFIYSAATGNLGP
;
A
#
# COMPACT_ATOMS: atom_id res chain seq x y z
N MET A 1 4.91 21.39 26.97
CA MET A 1 5.69 21.57 25.74
C MET A 1 6.88 22.42 26.11
N GLU A 2 8.09 21.92 25.88
CA GLU A 2 9.33 22.63 26.18
C GLU A 2 9.62 23.64 25.07
N SER A 3 10.23 24.78 25.39
CA SER A 3 10.66 25.77 24.39
C SER A 3 12.05 25.43 23.87
N CYS A 4 12.35 25.87 22.64
CA CYS A 4 13.67 25.69 22.07
C CYS A 4 14.71 26.49 22.84
N THR A 5 15.89 25.89 23.06
CA THR A 5 16.98 26.51 23.81
C THR A 5 17.50 27.78 23.14
N PHE A 6 17.42 27.86 21.81
CA PHE A 6 17.94 28.98 21.01
C PHE A 6 16.83 29.95 20.55
N HIS A 7 15.58 29.49 20.53
CA HIS A 7 14.41 30.28 20.15
C HIS A 7 13.29 30.09 21.18
N PRO A 8 13.24 30.92 22.24
CA PRO A 8 12.26 30.77 23.32
C PRO A 8 10.81 30.83 22.85
N ASP A 9 10.55 31.55 21.76
CA ASP A 9 9.23 31.73 21.15
C ASP A 9 8.77 30.53 20.30
N HIS A 10 9.65 29.54 20.07
CA HIS A 10 9.35 28.34 19.31
C HIS A 10 9.24 27.11 20.22
N VAL A 11 8.26 26.25 19.91
CA VAL A 11 8.10 24.96 20.59
C VAL A 11 9.22 24.01 20.15
N ALA A 12 9.82 23.32 21.10
CA ALA A 12 10.78 22.27 20.79
C ALA A 12 10.07 21.03 20.24
N ILE A 13 10.60 20.52 19.14
CA ILE A 13 10.07 19.34 18.43
C ILE A 13 10.87 18.09 18.83
N GLU A 14 12.18 18.24 18.98
CA GLU A 14 13.13 17.16 19.27
C GLU A 14 14.28 17.67 20.16
N HIS A 15 15.14 16.76 20.62
CA HIS A 15 16.33 17.08 21.42
C HIS A 15 17.61 16.69 20.69
N CYS A 16 18.69 17.44 20.93
CA CYS A 16 20.01 17.04 20.44
C CYS A 16 20.46 15.73 21.09
N GLU A 17 20.90 14.76 20.32
CA GLU A 17 21.33 13.45 20.86
C GLU A 17 22.65 13.49 21.63
N VAL A 18 23.43 14.58 21.49
CA VAL A 18 24.72 14.74 22.17
C VAL A 18 24.60 15.53 23.47
N CYS A 19 23.84 16.63 23.50
CA CYS A 19 23.71 17.48 24.69
C CYS A 19 22.31 17.55 25.28
N HIS A 20 21.35 16.82 24.71
CA HIS A 20 19.96 16.71 25.16
C HIS A 20 19.22 18.05 25.31
N ARG A 21 19.68 19.09 24.61
CA ARG A 21 19.00 20.39 24.59
C ARG A 21 17.76 20.32 23.69
N PRO A 22 16.62 20.90 24.11
CA PRO A 22 15.43 21.01 23.26
C PRO A 22 15.67 21.94 22.08
N LEU A 23 15.28 21.50 20.88
CA LEU A 23 15.46 22.17 19.58
C LEU A 23 14.13 22.30 18.84
N CYS A 24 13.89 23.47 18.23
CA CYS A 24 12.83 23.65 17.23
C CYS A 24 13.29 23.17 15.84
N ASP A 25 12.36 23.11 14.91
CA ASP A 25 12.57 22.91 13.46
C ASP A 25 13.78 23.69 12.91
N LEU A 26 13.85 24.99 13.18
CA LEU A 26 14.91 25.87 12.69
C LEU A 26 16.31 25.58 13.28
N CYS A 27 16.40 24.81 14.36
CA CYS A 27 17.65 24.55 15.08
C CYS A 27 18.11 23.08 14.99
N LEU A 28 17.31 22.23 14.35
CA LEU A 28 17.51 20.79 14.28
C LEU A 28 18.29 20.44 13.00
N TRP A 29 19.49 19.91 13.17
CA TRP A 29 20.33 19.42 12.08
C TRP A 29 20.29 17.90 12.05
N TYR A 30 20.38 17.31 10.86
CA TYR A 30 20.43 15.86 10.69
C TYR A 30 21.80 15.44 10.16
N ALA A 31 22.42 14.47 10.81
CA ALA A 31 23.57 13.78 10.29
C ALA A 31 23.15 12.67 9.31
N ASP A 32 24.06 12.32 8.40
CA ASP A 32 23.93 11.18 7.47
C ASP A 32 23.62 9.84 8.15
N ASP A 33 24.11 9.64 9.38
CA ASP A 33 23.83 8.47 10.20
C ASP A 33 22.47 8.51 10.93
N GLY A 34 21.67 9.55 10.69
CA GLY A 34 20.32 9.72 11.21
C GLY A 34 20.23 10.45 12.56
N ARG A 35 21.35 10.90 13.13
CA ARG A 35 21.35 11.60 14.42
C ARG A 35 20.82 13.02 14.31
N ARG A 36 20.12 13.45 15.37
CA ARG A 36 19.61 14.81 15.55
C ARG A 36 20.58 15.66 16.36
N LEU A 37 21.12 16.70 15.71
CA LEU A 37 22.19 17.51 16.28
C LEU A 37 21.77 18.99 16.38
N CYS A 38 22.26 19.68 17.41
CA CYS A 38 22.22 21.14 17.42
C CYS A 38 23.36 21.70 16.55
N ALA A 39 23.29 22.97 16.19
CA ALA A 39 24.26 23.61 15.29
C ALA A 39 25.73 23.42 15.72
N SER A 40 26.05 23.44 17.02
CA SER A 40 27.42 23.23 17.49
C SER A 40 27.90 21.79 17.29
N HIS A 41 27.05 20.80 17.53
CA HIS A 41 27.40 19.39 17.34
C HIS A 41 27.37 18.98 15.88
N ALA A 42 26.51 19.58 15.06
CA ALA A 42 26.53 19.40 13.62
C ALA A 42 27.86 19.88 13.03
N ARG A 43 28.37 21.05 13.44
CA ARG A 43 29.69 21.54 13.02
C ARG A 43 30.83 20.64 13.50
N ALA A 44 30.76 20.15 14.74
CA ALA A 44 31.76 19.22 15.26
C ALA A 44 31.77 17.91 14.46
N TYR A 45 30.59 17.36 14.14
CA TYR A 45 30.46 16.15 13.33
C TYR A 45 30.95 16.36 11.89
N ALA A 46 30.60 17.48 11.27
CA ALA A 46 31.12 17.87 9.96
C ALA A 46 32.64 17.98 9.94
N SER A 47 33.25 18.51 11.02
CA SER A 47 34.71 18.62 11.13
C SER A 47 35.42 17.26 11.22
N THR A 48 34.71 16.20 11.61
CA THR A 48 35.21 14.82 11.60
C THR A 48 35.00 14.08 10.28
N GLY A 49 34.45 14.77 9.27
CA GLY A 49 34.19 14.21 7.93
C GLY A 49 32.80 13.59 7.75
N GLY A 50 31.90 13.74 8.72
CA GLY A 50 30.51 13.33 8.58
C GLY A 50 29.70 14.34 7.75
N GLU A 51 28.70 13.87 7.01
CA GLU A 51 27.79 14.75 6.28
C GLU A 51 26.65 15.23 7.19
N VAL A 52 26.33 16.53 7.12
CA VAL A 52 25.24 17.15 7.88
C VAL A 52 24.34 17.96 6.96
N HIS A 53 23.05 17.81 7.17
CA HIS A 53 22.01 18.53 6.44
C HIS A 53 21.45 19.66 7.32
N PRO A 54 21.43 20.91 6.81
CA PRO A 54 20.89 22.05 7.54
C PRO A 54 19.36 21.96 7.67
N PRO A 55 18.78 22.60 8.70
CA PRO A 55 17.33 22.60 8.94
C PRO A 55 16.51 23.03 7.70
N GLU A 56 17.03 24.01 6.94
CA GLU A 56 16.39 24.53 5.72
C GLU A 56 16.22 23.48 4.62
N THR A 57 17.07 22.45 4.56
CA THR A 57 16.89 21.36 3.57
C THR A 57 15.66 20.49 3.84
N TYR A 58 15.09 20.59 5.05
CA TYR A 58 13.86 19.89 5.42
C TYR A 58 12.65 20.80 5.54
N ASP A 59 12.79 22.12 5.39
CA ASP A 59 11.64 23.03 5.37
C ASP A 59 10.68 22.69 4.23
N GLU A 60 11.19 22.19 3.10
CA GLU A 60 10.36 21.68 1.99
C GLU A 60 9.63 20.37 2.33
N ALA A 61 10.17 19.55 3.24
CA ALA A 61 9.59 18.27 3.67
C ALA A 61 8.68 18.40 4.90
N LEU A 62 8.85 19.47 5.68
CA LEU A 62 8.15 19.72 6.93
C LEU A 62 7.16 20.89 6.88
N GLN A 63 6.94 21.53 5.71
CA GLN A 63 5.94 22.60 5.59
C GLN A 63 4.66 22.17 6.31
N PRO A 64 4.33 22.79 7.46
CA PRO A 64 3.00 22.69 8.02
C PRO A 64 2.12 23.20 6.89
N ARG A 65 1.16 22.40 6.43
CA ARG A 65 0.12 22.83 5.49
C ARG A 65 -0.22 24.27 5.82
N GLU A 66 0.20 25.15 4.92
CA GLU A 66 0.05 26.58 5.03
C GLU A 66 -1.36 26.84 5.53
N ILE A 67 -1.47 27.58 6.64
CA ILE A 67 -2.72 27.93 7.30
C ILE A 67 -3.66 28.38 6.21
N THR A 68 -4.57 27.50 5.81
CA THR A 68 -5.46 27.74 4.70
C THR A 68 -6.30 28.93 5.14
N ASP A 69 -6.21 30.02 4.38
CA ASP A 69 -7.15 31.12 4.51
C ASP A 69 -8.56 30.50 4.60
N PRO A 70 -9.27 30.64 5.74
CA PRO A 70 -10.56 29.98 5.95
C PRO A 70 -11.63 30.44 4.95
N THR A 71 -11.33 31.48 4.17
CA THR A 71 -12.16 32.04 3.12
C THR A 71 -11.89 31.42 1.73
N LEU A 72 -10.76 30.74 1.53
CA LEU A 72 -10.45 30.06 0.27
C LEU A 72 -10.97 28.61 0.31
N PRO A 73 -11.80 28.19 -0.66
CA PRO A 73 -12.15 26.78 -0.79
C PRO A 73 -10.85 25.99 -0.95
N PRO A 74 -10.68 24.85 -0.24
CA PRO A 74 -9.44 24.10 -0.25
C PRO A 74 -9.05 23.79 -1.70
N PRO A 75 -7.75 23.88 -2.06
CA PRO A 75 -7.30 23.38 -3.34
C PRO A 75 -7.85 21.97 -3.48
N ARG A 76 -8.68 21.74 -4.50
CA ARG A 76 -9.11 20.38 -4.80
C ARG A 76 -7.84 19.69 -5.30
N ASP A 77 -7.12 19.05 -4.38
CA ASP A 77 -6.10 18.06 -4.72
C ASP A 77 -6.80 17.04 -5.61
N GLN A 78 -6.63 17.18 -6.92
CA GLN A 78 -7.13 16.25 -7.91
C GLN A 78 -6.23 15.02 -7.90
N ALA A 79 -6.12 14.35 -6.75
CA ALA A 79 -5.50 13.05 -6.69
C ALA A 79 -6.26 12.14 -7.69
N PRO A 80 -5.56 11.50 -8.65
CA PRO A 80 -6.20 10.67 -9.69
C PRO A 80 -7.12 9.57 -9.13
N TYR A 81 -6.88 9.18 -7.86
CA TYR A 81 -7.73 8.28 -7.11
C TYR A 81 -7.90 8.79 -5.68
N ARG A 82 -9.16 8.90 -5.23
CA ARG A 82 -9.53 9.14 -3.84
C ARG A 82 -10.38 7.98 -3.35
N GLY A 83 -9.96 7.36 -2.27
CA GLY A 83 -10.63 6.21 -1.66
C GLY A 83 -9.97 5.85 -0.34
N ASN A 84 -10.71 5.15 0.53
CA ASN A 84 -10.13 4.56 1.73
C ASN A 84 -9.63 3.13 1.45
N SER A 85 -9.20 2.40 2.49
CA SER A 85 -8.72 1.02 2.34
C SER A 85 -9.76 0.08 1.71
N THR A 86 -11.05 0.31 1.93
CA THR A 86 -12.13 -0.49 1.34
C THR A 86 -12.26 -0.24 -0.16
N ASP A 87 -12.22 1.03 -0.57
CA ASP A 87 -12.21 1.39 -1.99
C ASP A 87 -10.97 0.79 -2.70
N LEU A 88 -9.82 0.77 -2.02
CA LEU A 88 -8.57 0.21 -2.52
C LEU A 88 -8.69 -1.30 -2.77
N TYR A 89 -9.27 -2.07 -1.84
CA TYR A 89 -9.51 -3.50 -2.05
C TYR A 89 -10.39 -3.77 -3.26
N ALA A 90 -11.42 -2.96 -3.48
CA ALA A 90 -12.29 -3.08 -4.64
C ALA A 90 -11.53 -2.82 -5.94
N ALA A 91 -10.68 -1.79 -5.98
CA ALA A 91 -9.85 -1.48 -7.14
C ALA A 91 -8.82 -2.59 -7.41
N LEU A 92 -8.15 -3.10 -6.37
CA LEU A 92 -7.21 -4.20 -6.48
C LEU A 92 -7.88 -5.48 -7.00
N ALA A 93 -9.08 -5.79 -6.53
CA ALA A 93 -9.85 -6.93 -7.02
C ALA A 93 -10.07 -6.86 -8.53
N VAL A 94 -10.43 -5.69 -9.07
CA VAL A 94 -10.60 -5.49 -10.52
C VAL A 94 -9.28 -5.62 -11.27
N VAL A 95 -8.20 -4.99 -10.79
CA VAL A 95 -6.89 -5.03 -11.46
C VAL A 95 -6.32 -6.46 -11.49
N ILE A 96 -6.37 -7.17 -10.36
CA ILE A 96 -5.89 -8.56 -10.26
C ILE A 96 -6.76 -9.47 -11.14
N GLY A 97 -8.08 -9.30 -11.10
CA GLY A 97 -8.99 -10.08 -11.94
C GLY A 97 -8.74 -9.85 -13.43
N ALA A 98 -8.65 -8.59 -13.86
CA ALA A 98 -8.44 -8.22 -15.25
C ALA A 98 -7.07 -8.70 -15.77
N THR A 99 -6.00 -8.54 -14.98
CA THR A 99 -4.67 -9.04 -15.33
C THR A 99 -4.65 -10.56 -15.41
N SER A 100 -5.37 -11.25 -14.54
CA SER A 100 -5.52 -12.71 -14.61
C SER A 100 -6.23 -13.15 -15.88
N LEU A 101 -7.34 -12.49 -16.26
CA LEU A 101 -8.05 -12.81 -17.50
C LEU A 101 -7.23 -12.52 -18.75
N ALA A 102 -6.44 -11.44 -18.74
CA ALA A 102 -5.58 -11.06 -19.86
C ALA A 102 -4.36 -11.98 -20.03
N SER A 103 -3.96 -12.69 -18.97
CA SER A 103 -2.78 -13.54 -18.97
C SER A 103 -3.07 -14.91 -19.58
N CYS A 104 -2.23 -15.38 -20.51
CA CYS A 104 -2.37 -16.70 -21.15
C CYS A 104 -2.32 -17.88 -20.16
N MET A 105 -1.69 -17.71 -19.00
CA MET A 105 -1.65 -18.69 -17.91
C MET A 105 -2.32 -18.18 -16.63
N GLY A 106 -3.19 -17.17 -16.71
CA GLY A 106 -3.73 -16.52 -15.52
C GLY A 106 -4.56 -17.44 -14.61
N PHE A 107 -5.13 -18.51 -15.17
CA PHE A 107 -5.87 -19.53 -14.42
C PHE A 107 -4.98 -20.60 -13.77
N ALA A 108 -3.69 -20.65 -14.10
CA ALA A 108 -2.74 -21.55 -13.45
C ALA A 108 -2.41 -21.09 -12.01
N TYR A 109 -2.67 -19.81 -11.69
CA TYR A 109 -2.41 -19.22 -10.39
C TYR A 109 -3.71 -18.98 -9.63
N CYS A 110 -3.63 -18.93 -8.30
CA CYS A 110 -4.77 -18.60 -7.43
C CYS A 110 -5.16 -17.10 -7.45
N LEU A 111 -4.60 -16.31 -8.36
CA LEU A 111 -4.88 -14.87 -8.51
C LEU A 111 -6.37 -14.56 -8.74
N PRO A 112 -7.12 -15.33 -9.56
CA PRO A 112 -8.55 -15.10 -9.70
C PRO A 112 -9.34 -15.40 -8.42
N VAL A 113 -8.88 -16.35 -7.61
CA VAL A 113 -9.49 -16.62 -6.30
C VAL A 113 -9.24 -15.44 -5.37
N LEU A 114 -8.03 -14.89 -5.37
CA LEU A 114 -7.69 -13.69 -4.61
C LEU A 114 -8.53 -12.48 -5.04
N SER A 115 -8.74 -12.27 -6.35
CA SER A 115 -9.64 -11.20 -6.82
C SER A 115 -11.08 -11.39 -6.33
N GLY A 116 -11.56 -12.64 -6.28
CA GLY A 116 -12.86 -12.98 -5.72
C GLY A 116 -12.98 -12.66 -4.22
N ILE A 117 -11.97 -13.04 -3.43
CA ILE A 117 -11.95 -12.78 -1.98
C ILE A 117 -11.90 -11.28 -1.69
N LEU A 118 -10.99 -10.55 -2.36
CA LEU A 118 -10.88 -9.10 -2.20
C LEU A 118 -12.17 -8.39 -2.63
N GLY A 119 -12.80 -8.84 -3.73
CA GLY A 119 -14.09 -8.35 -4.17
C GLY A 119 -15.19 -8.58 -3.13
N LEU A 120 -15.23 -9.76 -2.51
CA LEU A 120 -16.20 -10.09 -1.46
C LEU A 120 -16.02 -9.21 -0.22
N VAL A 121 -14.79 -9.07 0.26
CA VAL A 121 -14.47 -8.19 1.41
C VAL A 121 -14.85 -6.75 1.11
N ALA A 122 -14.60 -6.26 -0.11
CA ALA A 122 -14.99 -4.93 -0.54
C ALA A 122 -16.51 -4.73 -0.55
N VAL A 123 -17.28 -5.69 -1.09
CA VAL A 123 -18.76 -5.60 -1.10
C VAL A 123 -19.34 -5.63 0.32
N MET A 124 -18.84 -6.52 1.18
CA MET A 124 -19.29 -6.62 2.57
C MET A 124 -19.01 -5.34 3.37
N ASN A 125 -17.90 -4.68 3.07
CA ASN A 125 -17.49 -3.43 3.74
C ASN A 125 -17.88 -2.16 2.99
N ALA A 126 -18.59 -2.26 1.85
CA ALA A 126 -18.84 -1.11 0.97
C ALA A 126 -19.57 0.06 1.66
N LYS A 127 -20.34 -0.21 2.72
CA LYS A 127 -20.99 0.83 3.53
C LYS A 127 -20.01 1.78 4.24
N ASN A 128 -18.78 1.32 4.46
CA ASN A 128 -17.71 2.09 5.09
C ASN A 128 -16.82 2.77 4.04
N ALA A 129 -17.06 2.57 2.75
CA ALA A 129 -16.27 3.15 1.67
C ALA A 129 -16.59 4.63 1.47
N LEU A 130 -15.63 5.38 0.91
CA LEU A 130 -15.84 6.79 0.60
C LEU A 130 -16.84 6.95 -0.55
N ASP A 131 -16.82 6.01 -1.51
CA ASP A 131 -17.85 5.85 -2.55
C ASP A 131 -18.44 4.43 -2.51
N PRO A 132 -19.57 4.23 -1.80
CA PRO A 132 -20.17 2.91 -1.63
C PRO A 132 -20.69 2.32 -2.94
N GLN A 133 -21.11 3.17 -3.89
CA GLN A 133 -21.65 2.70 -5.17
C GLN A 133 -20.51 2.15 -6.04
N ARG A 134 -19.42 2.91 -6.21
CA ARG A 134 -18.25 2.46 -6.98
C ARG A 134 -17.61 1.22 -6.37
N THR A 135 -17.47 1.19 -5.04
CA THR A 135 -16.90 0.05 -4.33
C THR A 135 -17.73 -1.22 -4.51
N ARG A 136 -19.07 -1.13 -4.50
CA ARG A 136 -19.94 -2.28 -4.79
C ARG A 136 -19.77 -2.77 -6.23
N THR A 137 -19.71 -1.86 -7.20
CA THR A 137 -19.54 -2.23 -8.61
C THR A 137 -18.20 -2.93 -8.83
N PHE A 138 -17.11 -2.37 -8.32
CA PHE A 138 -15.77 -2.95 -8.45
C PHE A 138 -15.64 -4.27 -7.68
N GLY A 139 -16.20 -4.33 -6.48
CA GLY A 139 -16.24 -5.57 -5.71
C GLY A 139 -17.04 -6.67 -6.42
N ALA A 140 -18.20 -6.34 -7.00
CA ALA A 140 -19.00 -7.28 -7.78
C ALA A 140 -18.28 -7.78 -9.05
N ILE A 141 -17.54 -6.90 -9.74
CA ILE A 141 -16.68 -7.30 -10.86
C ILE A 141 -15.60 -8.29 -10.38
N GLY A 142 -14.92 -7.99 -9.26
CA GLY A 142 -13.90 -8.89 -8.69
C GLY A 142 -14.46 -10.27 -8.33
N ILE A 143 -15.65 -10.32 -7.71
CA ILE A 143 -16.37 -11.57 -7.41
C ILE A 143 -16.70 -12.32 -8.72
N GLY A 144 -17.24 -11.61 -9.70
CA GLY A 144 -17.62 -12.19 -11.00
C GLY A 144 -16.43 -12.84 -11.71
N ILE A 145 -15.28 -12.16 -11.73
CA ILE A 145 -14.04 -12.70 -12.31
C ILE A 145 -13.56 -13.93 -11.53
N GLY A 146 -13.60 -13.87 -10.19
CA GLY A 146 -13.19 -15.01 -9.36
C GLY A 146 -14.08 -16.24 -9.54
N LEU A 147 -15.39 -16.06 -9.63
CA LEU A 147 -16.34 -17.16 -9.91
C LEU A 147 -16.15 -17.73 -11.32
N LEU A 148 -15.95 -16.86 -12.32
CA LEU A 148 -15.70 -17.29 -13.69
C LEU A 148 -14.45 -18.17 -13.78
N ALA A 149 -13.42 -17.86 -12.98
CA ALA A 149 -12.20 -18.65 -12.93
C ALA A 149 -12.35 -20.03 -12.28
N LEU A 150 -13.41 -20.27 -11.49
CA LEU A 150 -13.67 -21.61 -10.95
C LEU A 150 -14.07 -22.60 -12.05
N ILE A 151 -14.68 -22.13 -13.14
CA ILE A 151 -15.13 -23.00 -14.24
C ILE A 151 -13.96 -23.78 -14.87
N PRO A 152 -12.88 -23.16 -15.39
CA PRO A 152 -11.77 -23.90 -15.97
C PRO A 152 -11.06 -24.79 -14.94
N ILE A 153 -10.98 -24.36 -13.68
CA ILE A 153 -10.42 -25.17 -12.58
C ILE A 153 -11.23 -26.46 -12.39
N LEU A 154 -12.56 -26.35 -12.29
CA LEU A 154 -13.45 -27.50 -12.15
C LEU A 154 -13.40 -28.42 -13.39
N LEU A 155 -13.33 -27.85 -14.59
CA LEU A 155 -13.18 -28.63 -15.83
C LEU A 155 -11.85 -29.40 -15.85
N PHE A 156 -10.75 -28.78 -15.41
CA PHE A 156 -9.45 -29.44 -15.32
C PHE A 156 -9.47 -30.62 -14.33
N PHE A 157 -9.98 -30.42 -13.12
CA PHE A 157 -10.07 -31.49 -12.12
C PHE A 157 -11.02 -32.61 -12.54
N SER A 158 -12.17 -32.28 -13.12
CA SER A 158 -13.11 -33.30 -13.61
C SER A 158 -12.53 -34.10 -14.78
N TYR A 159 -11.85 -33.45 -15.73
CA TYR A 159 -11.13 -34.14 -16.81
C TYR A 159 -10.04 -35.07 -16.27
N PHE A 160 -9.22 -34.58 -15.34
CA PHE A 160 -8.17 -35.38 -14.71
C PHE A 160 -8.76 -36.61 -13.99
N PHE A 161 -9.84 -36.42 -13.24
CA PHE A 161 -10.52 -37.51 -12.54
C PHE A 161 -11.08 -38.56 -13.51
N ILE A 162 -11.71 -38.13 -14.62
CA ILE A 162 -12.20 -39.03 -15.67
C ILE A 162 -11.04 -39.82 -16.30
N MET A 163 -9.91 -39.17 -16.58
CA MET A 163 -8.70 -39.82 -17.09
C MET A 163 -8.20 -40.91 -16.13
N VAL A 164 -8.12 -40.62 -14.83
CA VAL A 164 -7.69 -41.60 -13.82
C VAL A 164 -8.66 -42.78 -13.76
N LEU A 165 -9.98 -42.53 -13.75
CA LEU A 165 -10.97 -43.61 -13.77
C LEU A 165 -10.89 -44.47 -15.04
N PHE A 166 -10.64 -43.85 -16.19
CA PHE A 166 -10.43 -44.55 -17.45
C PHE A 166 -9.19 -45.45 -17.41
N PHE A 167 -8.08 -44.97 -16.85
CA PHE A 167 -6.87 -45.78 -16.65
C PHE A 167 -7.12 -46.96 -15.70
N ILE A 168 -7.82 -46.74 -14.59
CA ILE A 168 -8.18 -47.81 -13.66
C ILE A 168 -9.07 -48.84 -14.34
N TYR A 169 -10.07 -48.40 -15.11
CA TYR A 169 -10.98 -49.29 -15.83
C TYR A 169 -10.27 -50.12 -16.91
N SER A 170 -9.40 -49.48 -17.72
CA SER A 170 -8.61 -50.18 -18.74
C SER A 170 -7.62 -51.18 -18.15
N ALA A 171 -6.99 -50.84 -17.01
CA ALA A 171 -6.16 -51.77 -16.25
C ALA A 171 -6.96 -52.97 -15.71
N ALA A 172 -8.14 -52.72 -15.14
CA ALA A 172 -8.99 -53.75 -14.57
C ALA A 172 -9.58 -54.70 -15.62
N THR A 173 -9.83 -54.21 -16.84
CA THR A 173 -10.39 -55.01 -17.95
C THR A 173 -9.33 -55.73 -18.78
N GLY A 174 -8.04 -55.57 -18.46
CA GLY A 174 -6.94 -56.15 -19.23
C GLY A 174 -6.82 -55.58 -20.65
N ASN A 175 -7.45 -54.43 -20.91
CA ASN A 175 -7.45 -53.74 -22.21
C ASN A 175 -6.25 -52.79 -22.39
N LEU A 176 -5.28 -52.84 -21.47
CA LEU A 176 -3.93 -52.31 -21.68
C LEU A 176 -3.19 -53.28 -22.62
N GLY A 177 -3.54 -53.26 -23.91
CA GLY A 177 -2.80 -53.97 -24.95
C GLY A 177 -1.36 -53.46 -25.08
N PRO A 178 -0.44 -54.27 -25.64
CA PRO A 178 0.98 -53.93 -25.79
C PRO A 178 1.25 -52.66 -26.60
#